data_AF-A0A1B6FN14-F1
#
_entry.id   AF-A0A1B6FN14-F1
#
_cell.length_a   1.000
_cell.length_b   1.000
_cell.length_c   1.000
_cell.angle_alpha   90.00
_cell.angle_beta   90.00
_cell.angle_gamma   90.00
#
_symmetry.space_group_name_H-M   'P 1'
#
loop_
_entity.id
_entity.type
_entity.pdbx_description
1 polymer ?
#
loop_
_entity_poly.entity_id
_entity_poly.type
_entity_poly.pdbx_seq_one_letter_code
_entity_poly.pdbx_strand_id
1 'polypeptide(L)'
;AMSISLSSLSIYLYFYDISWNPLFKWIPIVCMSANVIFYSVGVGPVPFVVMSEIFPPDIRGFATSKIHLLGTSLSFITVKTFPFLTELLGIHGCFLLYAVFCVIFSIFYFKMLPETKGKPLQTILKLFNGEDVTKIKESEFSELVSE
;
A
#
# COMPACT_ATOMS: atom_id res chain seq x y z
N ALA A 1 0.36 -11.04 -3.03
CA ALA A 1 -0.72 -11.37 -3.99
C ALA A 1 -0.64 -10.51 -5.25
N MET A 2 -0.75 -9.18 -5.15
CA MET A 2 -0.74 -8.26 -6.30
C MET A 2 0.56 -8.32 -7.14
N SER A 3 1.74 -8.38 -6.51
CA SER A 3 3.00 -8.52 -7.27
C SER A 3 3.08 -9.82 -8.05
N ILE A 4 2.48 -10.90 -7.53
CA ILE A 4 2.50 -12.23 -8.18
C ILE A 4 1.63 -12.20 -9.44
N SER A 5 0.46 -11.56 -9.40
CA SER A 5 -0.40 -11.42 -10.59
C SER A 5 0.21 -10.51 -11.65
N LEU A 6 0.91 -9.45 -11.24
CA LEU A 6 1.63 -8.55 -12.16
C LEU A 6 2.85 -9.21 -12.80
N SER A 7 3.64 -9.95 -12.04
CA SER A 7 4.77 -10.73 -12.59
C SER A 7 4.29 -11.81 -13.56
N SER A 8 3.19 -12.50 -13.22
CA SER A 8 2.57 -13.49 -14.12
C SER A 8 2.11 -12.85 -15.43
N LEU A 9 1.46 -11.69 -15.37
CA LEU A 9 1.03 -10.94 -16.55
C LEU A 9 2.22 -10.44 -17.39
N SER A 10 3.27 -9.94 -16.75
CA SER A 10 4.50 -9.47 -17.42
C SER A 10 5.20 -10.61 -18.17
N ILE A 11 5.33 -11.79 -17.55
CA ILE A 11 5.90 -12.99 -18.18
C ILE A 11 5.05 -13.44 -19.36
N TYR A 12 3.72 -13.43 -19.23
CA TYR A 12 2.80 -13.74 -20.33
C TYR A 12 2.98 -12.79 -21.52
N LEU A 13 3.10 -11.49 -21.25
CA LEU A 13 3.30 -10.48 -22.30
C LEU A 13 4.67 -10.58 -22.97
N TYR A 14 5.72 -10.96 -22.23
CA TYR A 14 7.04 -11.23 -22.80
C TYR A 14 7.03 -12.45 -23.74
N PHE A 15 6.35 -13.53 -23.34
CA PHE A 15 6.17 -14.71 -24.21
C PHE A 15 5.29 -14.44 -25.43
N TYR A 16 4.29 -13.56 -25.30
CA TYR A 16 3.47 -13.11 -26.42
C TYR A 16 4.28 -12.33 -27.47
N ASP A 17 5.25 -11.52 -27.02
CA ASP A 17 6.13 -10.75 -27.89
C ASP A 17 7.12 -11.65 -28.67
N ILE A 18 7.60 -12.73 -28.02
CA ILE A 18 8.61 -13.64 -28.60
C ILE A 18 8.02 -14.79 -29.43
N SER A 19 6.82 -15.22 -29.10
CA SER A 19 6.15 -16.35 -29.75
C SER A 19 4.70 -16.00 -30.05
N TRP A 20 4.39 -15.83 -31.33
CA TRP A 20 3.06 -15.52 -31.89
C TRP A 20 2.06 -16.68 -31.70
N ASN A 21 1.89 -17.17 -30.48
CA ASN A 21 0.97 -18.25 -30.14
C ASN A 21 -0.25 -17.68 -29.37
N PRO A 22 -1.41 -17.51 -30.03
CA PRO A 22 -2.61 -16.95 -29.42
C PRO A 22 -3.37 -17.94 -28.50
N LEU A 23 -2.75 -19.05 -28.07
CA LEU A 23 -3.43 -20.17 -27.43
C LEU A 23 -4.01 -19.86 -26.03
N PHE A 24 -3.62 -18.74 -25.41
CA PHE A 24 -3.97 -18.44 -24.03
C PHE A 24 -4.48 -17.01 -23.77
N LYS A 25 -5.30 -16.46 -24.69
CA LYS A 25 -5.88 -15.10 -24.59
C LYS A 25 -6.65 -14.81 -23.28
N TRP A 26 -7.11 -15.84 -22.58
CA TRP A 26 -7.90 -15.71 -21.35
C TRP A 26 -7.05 -15.48 -20.09
N ILE A 27 -5.77 -15.88 -20.11
CA ILE A 27 -4.85 -15.71 -18.98
C ILE A 27 -4.72 -14.25 -18.53
N PRO A 28 -4.43 -13.27 -19.42
CA PRO A 28 -4.29 -11.87 -19.01
C PRO A 28 -5.58 -11.29 -18.41
N ILE A 29 -6.75 -11.73 -18.89
CA ILE A 29 -8.06 -11.30 -18.38
C ILE A 29 -8.24 -11.78 -16.93
N VAL A 30 -7.94 -13.05 -16.66
CA VAL A 30 -8.03 -13.64 -15.31
C VAL A 30 -7.00 -13.01 -14.37
N CYS A 31 -5.78 -12.74 -14.83
CA CYS A 31 -4.76 -12.08 -14.02
C CYS A 31 -5.14 -10.64 -13.67
N MET A 32 -5.71 -9.87 -14.62
CA MET A 32 -6.19 -8.52 -14.38
C MET A 32 -7.36 -8.51 -13.40
N SER A 33 -8.34 -9.39 -13.57
CA SER A 33 -9.50 -9.45 -12.65
C SER A 33 -9.08 -9.79 -11.22
N ALA A 34 -8.19 -10.77 -11.06
CA ALA A 34 -7.62 -11.10 -9.76
C ALA A 34 -6.89 -9.90 -9.14
N ASN A 35 -6.10 -9.16 -9.93
CA ASN A 35 -5.41 -7.97 -9.47
C ASN A 35 -6.38 -6.90 -8.91
N VAL A 36 -7.47 -6.63 -9.63
CA VAL A 36 -8.50 -5.66 -9.21
C VAL A 36 -9.19 -6.06 -7.90
N ILE A 37 -9.45 -7.37 -7.71
CA ILE A 37 -10.04 -7.89 -6.46
C ILE A 37 -9.08 -7.65 -5.30
N PHE A 38 -7.80 -8.00 -5.44
CA PHE A 38 -6.81 -7.78 -4.38
C PHE A 38 -6.56 -6.30 -4.09
N TYR A 39 -6.57 -5.46 -5.12
CA TYR A 39 -6.46 -4.01 -4.95
C TYR A 39 -7.63 -3.45 -4.14
N SER A 40 -8.85 -3.88 -4.45
CA SER A 40 -10.08 -3.43 -3.77
C SER A 40 -10.13 -3.84 -2.30
N VAL A 41 -9.64 -5.04 -1.95
CA VAL A 41 -9.68 -5.54 -0.57
C VAL A 41 -8.57 -4.94 0.31
N GLY A 42 -7.39 -4.68 -0.27
CA GLY A 42 -6.21 -4.26 0.50
C GLY A 42 -5.80 -2.82 0.23
N VAL A 43 -5.14 -2.60 -0.91
CA VAL A 43 -4.42 -1.36 -1.21
C VAL A 43 -5.34 -0.14 -1.27
N GLY A 44 -6.60 -0.33 -1.68
CA GLY A 44 -7.61 0.72 -1.71
C GLY A 44 -7.95 1.25 -0.31
N PRO A 45 -8.64 0.47 0.55
CA PRO A 45 -9.16 0.97 1.83
C PRO A 45 -8.12 1.09 2.95
N VAL A 46 -7.08 0.25 2.96
CA VAL A 46 -6.15 0.14 4.11
C VAL A 46 -5.46 1.47 4.44
N PRO A 47 -4.88 2.23 3.48
CA PRO A 47 -4.24 3.50 3.80
C PRO A 47 -5.22 4.55 4.34
N PHE A 48 -6.47 4.57 3.85
CA PHE A 48 -7.48 5.51 4.35
C PHE A 48 -7.88 5.19 5.79
N VAL A 49 -8.01 3.91 6.14
CA VAL A 49 -8.29 3.48 7.50
C VAL A 49 -7.11 3.80 8.43
N VAL A 50 -5.88 3.49 8.01
CA VAL A 50 -4.69 3.80 8.81
C VAL A 50 -4.54 5.31 9.02
N MET A 51 -4.81 6.14 8.00
CA MET A 51 -4.81 7.60 8.16
C MET A 51 -5.87 8.08 9.16
N SER A 52 -7.05 7.46 9.20
CA SER A 52 -8.09 7.84 10.17
C SER A 52 -7.77 7.36 11.60
N GLU A 53 -7.02 6.28 11.74
CA GLU A 53 -6.55 5.73 13.02
C GLU A 53 -5.33 6.45 13.61
N ILE A 54 -4.47 7.07 12.79
CA ILE A 54 -3.24 7.73 13.29
C ILE A 54 -3.46 9.21 13.61
N PHE A 55 -4.30 9.91 12.85
CA PHE A 55 -4.43 11.37 12.99
C PHE A 55 -5.55 11.79 13.95
N PRO A 56 -5.25 12.63 14.97
CA PRO A 56 -6.27 13.24 15.81
C PRO A 56 -7.20 14.14 14.98
N PRO A 57 -8.49 14.25 15.36
CA PRO A 57 -9.52 14.90 14.55
C PRO A 57 -9.18 16.36 14.19
N ASP A 58 -8.50 17.08 15.08
CA ASP A 58 -8.21 18.52 14.92
C ASP A 58 -7.22 18.84 13.78
N ILE A 59 -6.29 17.92 13.47
CA ILE A 59 -5.28 18.11 12.41
C ILE A 59 -5.50 17.22 11.19
N ARG A 60 -6.47 16.30 11.27
CA ARG A 60 -6.71 15.26 10.25
C ARG A 60 -6.89 15.87 8.87
N GLY A 61 -7.69 16.93 8.73
CA GLY A 61 -7.95 17.57 7.43
C GLY A 61 -6.70 18.18 6.78
N PHE A 62 -5.81 18.77 7.58
CA PHE A 62 -4.56 19.34 7.09
C PHE A 62 -3.53 18.26 6.74
N ALA A 63 -3.44 17.21 7.55
CA ALA A 63 -2.54 16.09 7.30
C ALA A 63 -2.95 15.30 6.04
N THR A 64 -4.24 14.96 5.91
CA THR A 64 -4.74 14.17 4.77
C THR A 64 -4.64 14.92 3.46
N SER A 65 -4.89 16.23 3.45
CA SER A 65 -4.73 17.05 2.25
C SER A 65 -3.28 17.10 1.76
N LYS A 66 -2.30 17.24 2.66
CA LYS A 66 -0.88 17.15 2.29
C LYS A 66 -0.50 15.78 1.74
N ILE A 67 -0.92 14.71 2.41
CA ILE A 67 -0.66 13.33 1.95
C ILE A 67 -1.26 13.12 0.55
N HIS A 68 -2.50 13.57 0.36
CA HIS A 68 -3.18 13.46 -0.92
C HIS A 68 -2.49 14.28 -2.02
N LEU A 69 -2.04 15.49 -1.70
CA LEU A 69 -1.29 16.34 -2.64
C LEU A 69 0.03 15.67 -3.06
N LEU A 70 0.77 15.10 -2.12
CA LEU A 70 2.00 14.35 -2.42
C LEU A 70 1.70 13.11 -3.28
N GLY A 71 0.68 12.32 -2.90
CA GLY A 71 0.29 11.11 -3.64
C GLY A 71 -0.16 11.42 -5.07
N THR A 72 -0.98 12.46 -5.25
CA THR A 72 -1.44 12.90 -6.57
C THR A 72 -0.29 13.49 -7.40
N SER A 73 0.66 14.20 -6.76
CA SER A 73 1.86 14.71 -7.45
C SER A 73 2.75 13.59 -7.96
N LEU A 74 3.03 12.56 -7.15
CA LEU A 74 3.77 11.37 -7.59
C LEU A 74 3.03 10.62 -8.70
N SER A 75 1.70 10.51 -8.60
CA SER A 75 0.87 9.89 -9.64
C SER A 75 0.98 10.65 -10.96
N PHE A 76 0.95 11.98 -10.91
CA PHE A 76 1.12 12.82 -12.10
C PHE A 76 2.49 12.63 -12.76
N ILE A 77 3.57 12.60 -11.98
CA ILE A 77 4.92 12.33 -12.48
C ILE A 77 4.98 10.96 -13.16
N THR A 78 4.36 9.95 -12.54
CA THR A 78 4.30 8.58 -13.08
C THR A 78 3.57 8.55 -14.43
N VAL A 79 2.39 9.17 -14.53
CA VAL A 79 1.61 9.25 -15.79
C VAL A 79 2.38 9.98 -16.88
N LYS A 80 3.10 11.05 -16.54
CA LYS A 80 3.94 11.79 -17.49
C LYS A 80 5.15 10.98 -17.98
N THR A 81 5.70 10.15 -17.11
CA THR A 81 6.89 9.33 -17.41
C THR A 81 6.53 8.02 -18.10
N PHE A 82 5.29 7.55 -17.96
CA PHE A 82 4.78 6.32 -18.53
C PHE A 82 4.97 6.15 -20.06
N PRO A 83 4.68 7.15 -20.92
CA PRO A 83 4.93 7.00 -22.36
C PRO A 83 6.40 6.76 -22.69
N PHE A 84 7.31 7.49 -22.03
CA PHE A 84 8.75 7.32 -22.18
C PHE A 84 9.22 5.92 -21.74
N LEU A 85 8.70 5.43 -20.61
CA LEU A 85 8.99 4.08 -20.12
C LEU A 85 8.49 2.98 -21.06
N THR A 86 7.31 3.19 -21.65
CA THR A 86 6.71 2.22 -22.59
C THR A 86 7.48 2.15 -23.89
N GLU A 87 8.05 3.25 -24.36
CA GLU A 87 8.92 3.29 -25.54
C GLU A 87 10.27 2.61 -25.28
N LEU A 88 10.84 2.78 -24.07
CA LEU A 88 12.17 2.25 -23.74
C LEU A 88 12.16 0.76 -23.36
N LEU A 89 11.17 0.32 -22.57
CA LEU A 89 11.12 -1.03 -21.99
C LEU A 89 9.99 -1.91 -22.54
N GLY A 90 9.13 -1.35 -23.39
CA GLY A 90 7.90 -2.03 -23.81
C GLY A 90 6.89 -2.18 -22.67
N ILE A 91 5.68 -2.63 -23.03
CA ILE A 91 4.59 -2.76 -22.06
C ILE A 91 4.90 -3.84 -21.00
N HIS A 92 5.62 -4.89 -21.39
CA HIS A 92 6.02 -5.99 -20.51
C HIS A 92 6.98 -5.53 -19.41
N GLY A 93 7.93 -4.64 -19.74
CA GLY A 93 8.86 -4.06 -18.77
C GLY A 93 8.19 -3.08 -17.81
N CYS A 94 7.18 -2.32 -18.27
CA CYS A 94 6.38 -1.46 -17.39
C CYS A 94 5.64 -2.26 -16.29
N PHE A 95 5.04 -3.40 -16.65
CA PHE A 95 4.38 -4.28 -15.67
C PHE A 95 5.38 -4.91 -14.68
N LEU A 96 6.58 -5.26 -15.15
CA LEU A 96 7.64 -5.79 -14.29
C LEU A 96 8.10 -4.74 -13.27
N LEU A 97 8.34 -3.50 -13.72
CA LEU A 97 8.69 -2.39 -12.84
C LEU A 97 7.63 -2.18 -11.76
N TYR A 98 6.36 -2.19 -12.15
CA TYR A 98 5.26 -2.04 -11.19
C TYR A 98 5.22 -3.20 -10.18
N ALA A 99 5.48 -4.44 -10.62
CA ALA A 99 5.59 -5.58 -9.71
C ALA A 99 6.73 -5.41 -8.68
N VAL A 100 7.90 -4.92 -9.12
CA VAL A 100 9.06 -4.63 -8.24
C VAL A 100 8.70 -3.54 -7.24
N PHE A 101 8.10 -2.44 -7.68
CA PHE A 101 7.63 -1.38 -6.78
C PHE A 101 6.64 -1.93 -5.74
N CYS A 102 5.67 -2.76 -6.14
CA CYS A 102 4.75 -3.39 -5.21
C CYS A 102 5.47 -4.25 -4.16
N VAL A 103 6.53 -4.97 -4.51
CA VAL A 103 7.33 -5.75 -3.54
C VAL A 103 8.06 -4.81 -2.57
N ILE A 104 8.72 -3.77 -3.07
CA ILE A 104 9.43 -2.78 -2.24
C ILE A 104 8.47 -2.11 -1.26
N PHE A 105 7.31 -1.65 -1.75
CA PHE A 105 6.27 -1.06 -0.91
C PHE A 105 5.74 -2.06 0.11
N SER A 106 5.50 -3.32 -0.27
CA SER A 106 5.04 -4.35 0.66
C SER A 106 6.05 -4.58 1.80
N ILE A 107 7.35 -4.61 1.50
CA ILE A 107 8.40 -4.75 2.52
C ILE A 107 8.47 -3.51 3.41
N PHE A 108 8.39 -2.32 2.82
CA PHE A 108 8.38 -1.05 3.54
C PHE A 108 7.17 -0.97 4.49
N TYR A 109 5.98 -1.30 4.01
CA TYR A 109 4.76 -1.36 4.82
C TYR A 109 4.93 -2.37 5.97
N PHE A 110 5.42 -3.57 5.69
CA PHE A 110 5.62 -4.59 6.73
C PHE A 110 6.61 -4.16 7.83
N LYS A 111 7.63 -3.36 7.49
CA LYS A 111 8.61 -2.87 8.48
C LYS A 111 8.21 -1.59 9.19
N MET A 112 7.58 -0.66 8.48
CA MET A 112 7.28 0.70 8.98
C MET A 112 5.93 0.78 9.70
N LEU A 113 4.96 -0.08 9.36
CA LEU A 113 3.70 -0.16 10.09
C LEU A 113 3.85 -1.17 11.24
N PRO A 114 4.07 -0.74 12.49
CA PRO A 114 3.74 -1.59 13.63
C PRO A 114 2.25 -1.88 13.57
N GLU A 115 1.83 -3.11 13.87
CA GLU A 115 0.42 -3.52 13.94
C GLU A 115 -0.41 -2.49 14.75
N THR A 116 -1.17 -1.64 14.05
CA THR A 116 -2.07 -0.65 14.65
C THR A 116 -3.45 -1.25 14.97
N LYS A 117 -3.73 -2.48 14.52
CA LYS A 117 -5.02 -3.14 14.72
C LYS A 117 -5.34 -3.31 16.20
N GLY A 118 -6.41 -2.63 16.64
CA GLY A 118 -7.03 -2.86 17.95
C GLY A 118 -6.35 -2.20 19.14
N LYS A 119 -5.39 -1.28 18.93
CA LYS A 119 -4.80 -0.49 20.02
C LYS A 119 -5.42 0.91 20.07
N PRO A 120 -5.79 1.43 21.26
CA PRO A 120 -6.35 2.77 21.38
C PRO A 120 -5.33 3.83 20.94
N LEU A 121 -5.82 4.87 20.28
CA LEU A 121 -5.04 6.01 19.74
C LEU A 121 -4.01 6.55 20.74
N GLN A 122 -4.36 6.60 22.03
CA GLN A 122 -3.48 7.08 23.08
C GLN A 122 -2.25 6.18 23.31
N THR A 123 -2.37 4.86 23.17
CA THR A 123 -1.22 3.95 23.27
C THR A 123 -0.30 4.08 22.06
N ILE A 124 -0.87 4.33 20.87
CA ILE A 124 -0.09 4.54 19.64
C ILE A 124 0.69 5.86 19.70
N LEU A 125 0.05 6.95 20.14
CA LEU A 125 0.74 8.24 20.36
C LEU A 125 1.82 8.15 21.44
N LYS A 126 1.57 7.46 22.57
CA LYS A 126 2.55 7.29 23.66
C LYS A 126 3.74 6.38 23.27
N LEU A 127 3.51 5.34 22.46
CA LEU A 127 4.57 4.51 21.86
C LEU A 127 5.45 5.33 20.89
N PHE A 128 4.85 6.21 20.09
CA PHE A 128 5.59 7.11 19.19
C PHE A 128 6.37 8.19 19.95
N ASN A 129 5.91 8.58 21.15
CA ASN A 129 6.59 9.54 22.04
C ASN A 129 7.67 8.91 22.95
N GLY A 130 7.84 7.57 22.92
CA GLY A 130 8.85 6.88 23.73
C GLY A 130 8.47 6.66 25.20
N GLU A 131 7.19 6.76 25.57
CA GLU A 131 6.74 6.52 26.95
C GLU A 131 6.42 5.03 27.20
N ASP A 132 6.89 4.53 28.35
CA ASP A 132 6.82 3.11 28.74
C ASP A 132 5.38 2.69 29.08
N VAL A 133 4.83 1.77 28.27
CA VAL A 133 3.43 1.29 28.32
C VAL A 133 3.08 0.67 29.69
N THR A 134 4.10 0.21 30.41
CA THR A 134 3.97 -0.45 31.72
C THR A 134 3.46 0.51 32.81
N LYS A 135 3.84 1.80 32.76
CA LYS A 135 3.42 2.81 33.75
C LYS A 135 1.96 3.24 33.59
N ILE A 136 1.42 3.13 32.38
CA ILE A 136 0.06 3.60 32.04
C ILE A 136 -1.00 2.66 32.64
N LYS A 137 -0.76 1.35 32.55
CA LYS A 137 -1.65 0.36 33.19
C LYS A 137 -1.68 0.51 34.70
N GLU A 138 -0.55 0.89 35.30
CA GLU A 138 -0.43 1.07 36.75
C GLU A 138 -1.13 2.36 37.21
N SER A 139 -1.12 3.44 36.41
CA SER A 139 -1.87 4.66 36.73
C SER A 139 -3.39 4.49 36.58
N GLU A 140 -3.88 3.88 35.49
CA GLU A 140 -5.33 3.61 35.33
C GLU A 140 -5.85 2.62 36.38
N PHE A 141 -5.05 1.61 36.74
CA PHE A 141 -5.41 0.66 37.80
C PHE A 141 -5.39 1.32 39.18
N SER A 142 -4.49 2.25 39.44
CA SER A 142 -4.41 2.98 40.71
C SER A 142 -5.59 3.95 40.90
N GLU A 143 -6.10 4.59 39.84
CA GLU A 143 -7.31 5.43 39.91
C GLU A 143 -8.56 4.59 40.21
N LEU A 144 -8.70 3.42 39.57
CA LEU A 144 -9.82 2.49 39.80
C LEU A 144 -9.82 1.82 41.18
N VAL A 145 -8.68 1.76 41.87
CA VAL A 145 -8.55 1.20 43.23
C VAL A 145 -8.73 2.29 44.29
N SER A 146 -8.63 3.57 43.93
CA SER A 146 -8.83 4.70 44.83
C SER A 146 -10.27 5.23 44.91
N GLU A 147 -11.18 4.68 44.11
CA GLU A 147 -12.61 4.98 44.07
C GLU A 147 -13.45 3.80 44.61
#